data_AF-A0A382H4U8-F1
#
_entry.id   AF-A0A382H4U8-F1
#
_cell.length_a   1.000
_cell.length_b   1.000
_cell.length_c   1.000
_cell.angle_alpha   90.00
_cell.angle_beta   90.00
_cell.angle_gamma   90.00
#
_symmetry.space_group_name_H-M   'P 1'
#
loop_
_entity.id
_entity.type
_entity.pdbx_description
1 polymer ?
#
loop_
_entity_poly.entity_id
_entity_poly.type
_entity_poly.pdbx_seq_one_letter_code
_entity_poly.pdbx_strand_id
1 'polypeptide(L)'
;MRSERQDLPTPDDASLNHSSIVLEELAKKINTNEGWINFADFMQFILYEPGLGYYSSGTRKLGTGGDFTTAPEISNLFGACLADQMIKIL
;
A
#
# COMPACT_ATOMS: atom_id res chain seq x y z
N MET A 1 -5.38 1.03 -27.83
CA MET A 1 -4.10 1.03 -27.12
C MET A 1 -4.20 0.06 -25.95
N ARG A 2 -3.74 -1.19 -26.12
CA ARG A 2 -3.52 -2.11 -24.99
C ARG A 2 -2.13 -1.78 -24.49
N SER A 3 -2.04 -1.21 -23.28
CA SER A 3 -0.76 -1.01 -22.60
C SER A 3 -0.04 -2.35 -22.55
N GLU A 4 1.23 -2.37 -22.95
CA GLU A 4 2.13 -3.49 -22.72
C GLU A 4 2.00 -3.89 -21.25
N ARG A 5 1.81 -5.19 -20.98
CA ARG A 5 1.86 -5.70 -19.61
C ARG A 5 3.25 -5.38 -19.10
N GLN A 6 3.34 -4.42 -18.20
CA GLN A 6 4.54 -4.14 -17.44
C GLN A 6 4.99 -5.47 -16.81
N ASP A 7 6.26 -5.86 -17.02
CA ASP A 7 6.84 -7.10 -16.46
C ASP A 7 6.95 -6.96 -14.92
N LEU A 8 5.81 -7.05 -14.24
CA LEU A 8 5.74 -7.04 -12.79
C LEU A 8 6.13 -8.42 -12.25
N PRO A 9 6.84 -8.48 -11.10
CA PRO A 9 7.16 -9.75 -10.47
C PRO A 9 5.88 -10.48 -10.07
N THR A 10 5.87 -11.80 -10.26
CA THR A 10 4.79 -12.64 -9.73
C THR A 10 4.86 -12.65 -8.20
N PRO A 11 3.78 -12.31 -7.48
CA PRO A 11 3.74 -12.43 -6.03
C PRO A 11 3.89 -13.89 -5.57
N ASP A 12 4.35 -14.10 -4.34
CA ASP A 12 4.35 -15.43 -3.72
C ASP A 12 2.92 -15.94 -3.44
N ASP A 13 2.81 -17.25 -3.14
CA ASP A 13 1.51 -17.90 -2.91
C ASP A 13 0.71 -17.27 -1.76
N ALA A 14 1.38 -16.81 -0.71
CA ALA A 14 0.72 -16.17 0.43
C ALA A 14 0.09 -14.82 0.01
N SER A 15 0.84 -14.04 -0.78
CA SER A 15 0.39 -12.76 -1.33
C SER A 15 -0.74 -12.92 -2.34
N LEU A 16 -0.70 -13.97 -3.17
CA LEU A 16 -1.79 -14.30 -4.10
C LEU A 16 -3.07 -14.71 -3.37
N ASN A 17 -2.95 -15.53 -2.32
CA ASN A 17 -4.09 -15.92 -1.49
C ASN A 17 -4.70 -14.70 -0.77
N HIS A 18 -3.86 -13.83 -0.21
CA HIS A 18 -4.32 -12.59 0.42
C HIS A 18 -5.04 -11.68 -0.58
N SER A 19 -4.45 -11.47 -1.76
CA SER A 19 -5.05 -10.67 -2.83
C SER A 19 -6.41 -11.21 -3.27
N SER A 20 -6.57 -12.54 -3.33
CA SER A 20 -7.84 -13.17 -3.67
C SER A 20 -8.95 -12.87 -2.64
N ILE A 21 -8.61 -12.88 -1.34
CA ILE A 21 -9.54 -12.50 -0.27
C ILE A 21 -9.92 -11.02 -0.39
N VAL A 22 -8.94 -10.14 -0.62
CA VAL A 22 -9.19 -8.70 -0.82
C VAL A 22 -10.13 -8.46 -2.00
N LEU A 23 -9.94 -9.17 -3.13
CA LEU A 23 -10.81 -9.05 -4.30
C LEU A 23 -12.24 -9.50 -4.02
N GLU A 24 -12.43 -10.58 -3.26
CA GLU A 24 -13.76 -11.05 -2.88
C GLU A 24 -14.50 -10.01 -2.02
N GLU A 25 -13.83 -9.47 -1.00
CA GLU A 25 -14.43 -8.48 -0.09
C GLU A 25 -14.67 -7.12 -0.79
N LEU A 26 -13.76 -6.71 -1.67
CA LEU A 26 -13.97 -5.50 -2.48
C LEU A 26 -15.18 -5.65 -3.41
N ALA A 27 -15.33 -6.81 -4.06
CA ALA A 27 -16.49 -7.07 -4.91
C ALA A 27 -17.81 -7.03 -4.12
N LYS A 28 -17.83 -7.58 -2.89
CA LYS A 28 -18.96 -7.44 -1.97
C LYS A 28 -19.26 -5.98 -1.67
N LYS A 29 -18.23 -5.18 -1.31
CA LYS A 29 -18.38 -3.74 -1.06
C LYS A 29 -18.95 -2.98 -2.26
N ILE A 30 -18.48 -3.27 -3.47
CA ILE A 30 -18.99 -2.64 -4.69
C ILE A 30 -20.46 -3.00 -4.91
N ASN A 31 -20.81 -4.27 -4.79
CA ASN A 31 -22.18 -4.74 -4.99
C ASN A 31 -23.17 -4.18 -3.96
N THR A 32 -22.75 -4.00 -2.69
CA THR A 32 -23.60 -3.35 -1.67
C THR A 32 -23.77 -1.86 -1.88
N ASN A 33 -22.91 -1.22 -2.69
CA ASN A 33 -23.01 0.19 -3.10
C ASN A 33 -23.55 0.31 -4.53
N GLU A 34 -24.57 -0.50 -4.87
CA GLU A 34 -25.27 -0.43 -6.17
C GLU A 34 -24.35 -0.67 -7.38
N GLY A 35 -23.29 -1.45 -7.19
CA GLY A 35 -22.34 -1.83 -8.25
C GLY A 35 -21.28 -0.78 -8.53
N TRP A 36 -21.17 0.28 -7.72
CA TRP A 36 -20.15 1.31 -7.93
C TRP A 36 -19.67 1.94 -6.63
N ILE A 37 -18.37 2.24 -6.57
CA ILE A 37 -17.78 3.11 -5.55
C ILE A 37 -16.86 4.11 -6.22
N ASN A 38 -16.67 5.27 -5.60
CA ASN A 38 -15.72 6.24 -6.12
C ASN A 38 -14.27 5.75 -5.88
N PHE A 39 -13.32 6.40 -6.56
CA PHE A 39 -11.92 6.01 -6.46
C PHE A 39 -11.33 6.21 -5.06
N ALA A 40 -11.80 7.20 -4.31
CA ALA A 40 -11.33 7.42 -2.94
C ALA A 40 -11.74 6.26 -2.02
N ASP A 41 -12.97 5.76 -2.14
CA ASP A 41 -13.47 4.60 -1.38
C ASP A 41 -12.77 3.30 -1.79
N PHE A 42 -12.48 3.15 -3.09
CA PHE A 42 -11.67 2.04 -3.58
C PHE A 42 -10.26 2.08 -2.95
N MET A 43 -9.57 3.22 -3.03
CA MET A 43 -8.22 3.41 -2.46
C MET A 43 -8.23 3.22 -0.95
N GLN A 44 -9.23 3.75 -0.26
CA GLN A 44 -9.41 3.58 1.18
C GLN A 44 -9.48 2.09 1.54
N PHE A 45 -10.24 1.31 0.78
CA PHE A 45 -10.38 -0.13 1.01
C PHE A 45 -9.07 -0.87 0.76
N ILE A 46 -8.50 -0.77 -0.45
CA ILE A 46 -7.34 -1.57 -0.83
C ILE A 46 -6.07 -1.16 -0.07
N LEU A 47 -6.00 0.05 0.47
CA LEU A 47 -4.86 0.52 1.26
C LEU A 47 -5.04 0.34 2.75
N TYR A 48 -6.24 0.54 3.30
CA TYR A 48 -6.39 0.74 4.75
C TYR A 48 -7.41 -0.16 5.44
N GLU A 49 -8.21 -0.95 4.72
CA GLU A 49 -9.20 -1.85 5.34
C GLU A 49 -8.52 -2.74 6.41
N PRO A 50 -8.98 -2.75 7.66
CA PRO A 50 -8.33 -3.50 8.74
C PRO A 50 -8.13 -4.99 8.38
N GLY A 51 -6.88 -5.46 8.46
CA GLY A 51 -6.52 -6.83 8.14
C GLY A 51 -6.43 -7.17 6.64
N LEU A 52 -6.92 -6.30 5.75
CA LEU A 52 -6.97 -6.55 4.30
C LEU A 52 -6.11 -5.57 3.50
N GLY A 53 -6.20 -4.29 3.83
CA GLY A 53 -5.54 -3.21 3.10
C GLY A 53 -4.03 -3.32 3.14
N TYR A 54 -3.38 -2.83 2.07
CA TYR A 54 -1.94 -2.88 1.91
C TYR A 54 -1.20 -2.36 3.15
N TYR A 55 -1.62 -1.25 3.76
CA TYR A 55 -1.03 -0.69 4.98
C TYR A 55 -1.52 -1.32 6.29
N SER A 56 -2.52 -2.19 6.25
CA SER A 56 -3.22 -2.75 7.42
C SER A 56 -3.11 -4.28 7.57
N SER A 57 -2.47 -5.01 6.63
CA SER A 57 -2.39 -6.49 6.61
C SER A 57 -1.10 -7.10 7.18
N GLY A 58 -0.24 -6.31 7.84
CA GLY A 58 0.95 -6.83 8.53
C GLY A 58 2.14 -7.26 7.66
N THR A 59 2.10 -7.06 6.34
CA THR A 59 3.23 -7.34 5.44
C THR A 59 4.38 -6.33 5.61
N ARG A 60 5.62 -6.72 5.31
CA ARG A 60 6.77 -5.80 5.31
C ARG A 60 6.75 -4.96 4.03
N LYS A 61 6.62 -3.63 4.17
CA LYS A 61 6.37 -2.71 3.02
C LYS A 61 7.55 -1.78 2.71
N LEU A 62 8.37 -1.47 3.71
CA LEU A 62 9.47 -0.50 3.63
C LEU A 62 10.84 -1.18 3.72
N GLY A 63 11.81 -0.59 3.01
CA GLY A 63 13.22 -0.95 3.09
C GLY A 63 13.58 -2.22 2.31
N THR A 64 14.68 -2.87 2.66
CA THR A 64 15.15 -4.08 1.95
C THR A 64 14.10 -5.19 2.01
N GLY A 65 13.52 -5.53 0.85
CA GLY A 65 12.45 -6.52 0.71
C GLY A 65 11.03 -5.96 0.79
N GLY A 66 10.87 -4.64 0.85
CA GLY A 66 9.59 -3.95 0.62
C GLY A 66 9.46 -3.43 -0.80
N ASP A 67 8.27 -2.96 -1.17
CA ASP A 67 7.97 -2.50 -2.54
C ASP A 67 8.64 -1.15 -2.87
N PHE A 68 8.96 -0.37 -1.85
CA PHE A 68 9.63 0.93 -2.00
C PHE A 68 10.52 1.24 -0.80
N THR A 69 11.50 2.12 -1.05
CA THR A 69 12.31 2.73 0.00
C THR A 69 11.81 4.16 0.29
N THR A 70 12.17 4.69 1.45
CA THR A 70 11.89 6.08 1.83
C THR A 70 13.16 6.72 2.38
N ALA A 71 13.23 8.06 2.44
CA ALA A 71 14.44 8.75 2.89
C ALA A 71 14.97 8.30 4.27
N PRO A 72 14.13 8.02 5.29
CA PRO A 72 14.59 7.41 6.54
C PRO A 72 15.31 6.07 6.38
N GLU A 73 14.87 5.23 5.43
CA GLU A 73 15.47 3.90 5.18
C GLU A 73 16.79 3.97 4.41
N ILE A 74 17.09 5.11 3.77
CA ILE A 74 18.32 5.30 2.97
C ILE A 74 19.49 5.75 3.85
N SER A 75 19.26 6.68 4.79
CA SER A 75 20.32 7.24 5.62
C SER A 75 19.81 7.92 6.89
N ASN A 76 20.54 7.73 8.00
CA ASN A 76 20.33 8.45 9.26
C ASN A 76 20.46 9.98 9.12
N LEU A 77 21.10 10.48 8.04
CA LEU A 77 21.21 11.91 7.77
C LEU A 77 19.86 12.58 7.59
N PHE A 78 18.86 11.88 7.03
CA PHE A 78 17.51 12.45 6.86
C PHE A 78 16.91 12.88 8.20
N GLY A 79 16.97 12.00 9.21
CA GLY A 79 16.49 12.30 10.56
C GLY A 79 17.28 13.41 11.24
N ALA A 80 18.61 13.42 11.07
CA ALA A 80 19.47 14.46 11.65
C ALA A 80 19.17 15.85 11.07
N CYS A 81 19.02 15.97 9.75
CA CYS A 81 18.67 17.23 9.10
C CYS A 81 17.27 17.71 9.49
N LEU A 82 16.29 16.79 9.59
CA LEU A 82 14.94 17.13 10.01
C LEU A 82 14.92 17.67 11.45
N ALA A 83 15.65 17.02 12.37
CA ALA A 83 15.75 17.46 13.76
C ALA A 83 16.36 18.87 13.89
N ASP A 84 17.43 19.17 13.15
CA ASP A 84 18.05 20.50 13.13
C ASP A 84 17.07 21.61 12.69
N GLN A 85 16.19 21.32 11.73
CA GLN A 85 15.17 22.28 11.31
C GLN A 85 14.02 22.40 12.31
N MET A 86 13.56 21.28 12.89
CA MET A 86 12.49 21.30 13.89
C MET A 86 12.86 22.10 15.14
N ILE A 87 14.11 21.98 15.62
CA ILE A 87 14.59 22.73 16.80
C ILE A 87 14.51 24.25 16.59
N LYS A 88 14.65 24.74 15.35
CA LYS A 88 14.64 26.18 15.04
C LYS A 88 13.24 26.80 15.05
N ILE A 89 12.20 25.98 14.95
CA ILE A 89 10.80 26.42 14.90
C ILE A 89 10.00 26.03 16.15
N LEU A 90 10.64 25.39 17.12
CA LEU A 90 10.12 25.11 18.46
C LEU A 90 10.50 26.24 19.42
#